data_AF-A0A948Z122-F1
#
_entry.id   AF-A0A948Z122-F1
#
_cell.length_a   1.000
_cell.length_b   1.000
_cell.length_c   1.000
_cell.angle_alpha   90.00
_cell.angle_beta   90.00
_cell.angle_gamma   90.00
#
_symmetry.space_group_name_H-M   'P 1'
#
loop_
_entity.id
_entity.type
_entity.pdbx_description
1 polymer ?
#
loop_
_entity_poly.entity_id
_entity_poly.type
_entity_poly.pdbx_seq_one_letter_code
_entity_poly.pdbx_strand_id
1 'polypeptide(L)'
;MQQINEATDSAFVFERIENVEMDKKDIISNSVAFIAEKFVSAKSVIQLKDPELGKIVGDVVLMNSKAGFLDAFHGIKTRIVLDAKDGKYRLQMSNVVATDRNGIESPWGKIEGANRYRIEPMAQSVLCEFSNELLKYLKKVKANANW
;
A
#
# COMPACT_ATOMS: atom_id res chain seq x y z
N MET A 1 -34.64 20.56 15.20
CA MET A 1 -33.35 19.90 15.53
C MET A 1 -33.43 18.45 15.11
N GLN A 2 -32.70 18.08 14.06
CA GLN A 2 -32.22 16.71 13.83
C GLN A 2 -31.12 16.82 12.77
N GLN A 3 -29.87 16.92 13.24
CA GLN A 3 -28.71 16.66 12.41
C GLN A 3 -28.71 15.16 12.17
N ILE A 4 -29.03 14.78 10.94
CA ILE A 4 -28.76 13.44 10.45
C ILE A 4 -27.25 13.45 10.20
N ASN A 5 -26.49 12.82 11.09
CA ASN A 5 -25.09 12.51 10.83
C ASN A 5 -25.08 11.61 9.60
N GLU A 6 -24.79 12.17 8.44
CA GLU A 6 -24.27 11.42 7.32
C GLU A 6 -22.98 10.77 7.82
N ALA A 7 -23.07 9.48 8.16
CA ALA A 7 -21.90 8.66 8.28
C ALA A 7 -21.23 8.70 6.91
N THR A 8 -20.22 9.56 6.77
CA THR A 8 -19.31 9.52 5.64
C THR A 8 -18.75 8.10 5.61
N ASP A 9 -19.29 7.27 4.73
CA ASP A 9 -18.73 6.00 4.28
C ASP A 9 -17.45 6.30 3.49
N SER A 10 -16.52 7.03 4.12
CA SER A 10 -15.25 7.37 3.53
C SER A 10 -14.52 6.05 3.30
N ALA A 11 -14.25 5.76 2.03
CA ALA A 11 -13.44 4.62 1.63
C ALA A 11 -12.21 4.56 2.53
N PHE A 12 -11.88 3.38 3.06
CA PHE A 12 -10.72 3.23 3.92
C PHE A 12 -9.46 3.71 3.18
N VAL A 13 -8.79 4.71 3.74
CA VAL A 13 -7.53 5.26 3.23
C VAL A 13 -6.47 5.17 4.32
N PHE A 14 -5.36 4.54 3.96
CA PHE A 14 -4.13 4.57 4.73
C PHE A 14 -3.18 5.59 4.13
N GLU A 15 -2.57 6.43 4.95
CA GLU A 15 -1.55 7.40 4.51
C GLU A 15 -0.36 7.38 5.46
N ARG A 16 0.86 7.36 4.89
CA ARG A 16 2.10 7.63 5.63
C ARG A 16 3.02 8.54 4.84
N ILE A 17 3.66 9.46 5.55
CA ILE A 17 4.71 10.31 5.02
C ILE A 17 6.02 9.90 5.69
N GLU A 18 7.03 9.62 4.89
CA GLU A 18 8.33 9.15 5.36
C GLU A 18 9.44 10.02 4.79
N ASN A 19 10.44 10.32 5.63
CA ASN A 19 11.63 11.07 5.23
C ASN A 19 12.73 10.09 4.82
N VAL A 20 13.39 10.39 3.69
CA VAL A 20 14.48 9.60 3.11
C VAL A 20 15.52 10.56 2.51
N GLU A 21 16.80 10.36 2.78
CA GLU A 21 17.88 11.22 2.27
C GLU A 21 18.22 10.91 0.80
N MET A 22 17.25 11.14 -0.08
CA MET A 22 17.32 10.82 -1.51
C MET A 22 16.61 11.91 -2.30
N ASP A 23 17.04 12.13 -3.55
CA ASP A 23 16.30 13.00 -4.46
C ASP A 23 15.02 12.32 -4.96
N LYS A 24 14.09 13.12 -5.48
CA LYS A 24 12.80 12.64 -6.00
C LYS A 24 12.97 11.51 -7.04
N LYS A 25 13.95 11.62 -7.94
CA LYS A 25 14.12 10.68 -9.06
C LYS A 25 14.61 9.33 -8.55
N ASP A 26 15.50 9.33 -7.57
CA ASP A 26 16.02 8.14 -6.91
C ASP A 26 14.93 7.48 -6.07
N ILE A 27 14.10 8.25 -5.36
CA ILE A 27 12.95 7.69 -4.64
C ILE A 27 12.04 6.93 -5.61
N ILE A 28 11.69 7.53 -6.75
CA ILE A 28 10.82 6.88 -7.73
C ILE A 28 11.48 5.65 -8.35
N SER A 29 12.73 5.77 -8.78
CA SER A 29 13.44 4.68 -9.44
C SER A 29 13.59 3.47 -8.53
N ASN A 30 13.99 3.68 -7.27
CA ASN A 30 14.18 2.62 -6.30
C ASN A 30 12.84 2.06 -5.76
N SER A 31 11.80 2.89 -5.65
CA SER A 31 10.46 2.39 -5.30
C SER A 31 9.91 1.47 -6.41
N VAL A 32 10.17 1.79 -7.69
CA VAL A 32 9.80 0.92 -8.81
C VAL A 32 10.57 -0.39 -8.78
N ALA A 33 11.86 -0.35 -8.45
CA ALA A 33 12.67 -1.57 -8.28
C ALA A 33 12.13 -2.44 -7.15
N PHE A 34 11.86 -1.86 -5.97
CA PHE A 34 11.23 -2.56 -4.85
C PHE A 34 9.90 -3.22 -5.23
N ILE A 35 9.02 -2.49 -5.92
CA ILE A 35 7.73 -3.04 -6.39
C ILE A 35 7.96 -4.18 -7.39
N ALA A 36 8.92 -4.04 -8.31
CA ALA A 36 9.26 -5.09 -9.27
C ALA A 36 9.75 -6.36 -8.57
N GLU A 37 10.62 -6.22 -7.58
CA GLU A 37 11.15 -7.32 -6.78
C GLU A 37 10.04 -8.01 -5.97
N LYS A 38 9.20 -7.23 -5.28
CA LYS A 38 8.15 -7.77 -4.40
C LYS A 38 7.07 -8.54 -5.15
N PHE A 39 6.69 -8.08 -6.35
CA PHE A 39 5.59 -8.67 -7.12
C PHE A 39 6.05 -9.47 -8.34
N VAL A 40 7.35 -9.80 -8.42
CA VAL A 40 8.03 -10.48 -9.55
C VAL A 40 8.01 -9.69 -10.87
N SER A 41 7.03 -8.81 -11.08
CA SER A 41 6.96 -7.88 -12.20
C SER A 41 6.27 -6.58 -11.79
N ALA A 42 6.96 -5.45 -11.94
CA ALA A 42 6.34 -4.13 -11.75
C ALA A 42 5.30 -3.83 -12.84
N LYS A 43 5.43 -4.42 -14.03
CA LYS A 43 4.50 -4.16 -15.15
C LYS A 43 3.09 -4.71 -14.91
N SER A 44 2.94 -5.72 -14.06
CA SER A 44 1.63 -6.27 -13.71
C SER A 44 0.91 -5.47 -12.62
N VAL A 45 1.59 -4.49 -12.01
CA VAL A 45 1.13 -3.77 -10.81
C VAL A 45 1.08 -2.27 -11.03
N ILE A 46 2.10 -1.70 -11.67
CA ILE A 46 2.25 -0.26 -11.89
C ILE A 46 1.46 0.14 -13.14
N GLN A 47 0.46 0.98 -12.93
CA GLN A 47 -0.40 1.54 -13.98
C GLN A 47 0.10 2.90 -14.47
N LEU A 48 0.74 3.67 -13.58
CA LEU A 48 1.36 4.95 -13.91
C LEU A 48 2.72 5.03 -13.22
N LYS A 49 3.75 5.38 -13.98
CA LYS A 49 5.04 5.82 -13.48
C LYS A 49 5.39 7.12 -14.19
N ASP A 50 5.38 8.22 -13.45
CA ASP A 50 5.84 9.50 -13.95
C ASP A 50 6.98 10.01 -13.06
N PRO A 51 8.24 9.79 -13.46
CA PRO A 51 9.40 10.24 -12.71
C PRO A 51 9.50 11.77 -12.62
N GLU A 52 8.98 12.50 -13.60
CA GLU A 52 9.02 13.97 -13.61
C GLU A 52 8.02 14.54 -12.60
N LEU A 53 6.81 13.97 -12.57
CA LEU A 53 5.79 14.29 -11.58
C LEU A 53 6.09 13.70 -10.20
N GLY A 54 7.07 12.79 -10.09
CA GLY A 54 7.39 12.13 -8.84
C GLY A 54 6.30 11.18 -8.37
N LYS A 55 5.63 10.47 -9.30
CA LYS A 55 4.43 9.70 -8.97
C LYS A 55 4.48 8.25 -9.44
N ILE A 56 4.02 7.35 -8.57
CA ILE A 56 3.73 5.95 -8.89
C ILE A 56 2.28 5.69 -8.52
N VAL A 57 1.52 5.06 -9.43
CA VAL A 57 0.19 4.56 -9.16
C VAL A 57 0.09 3.13 -9.64
N GLY A 58 -0.50 2.26 -8.82
CA GLY A 58 -0.69 0.86 -9.17
C GLY A 58 -1.74 0.19 -8.31
N ASP A 59 -2.22 -0.97 -8.75
CA ASP A 59 -3.08 -1.83 -7.95
C ASP A 59 -2.28 -3.08 -7.56
N VAL A 60 -2.28 -3.39 -6.27
CA VAL A 60 -1.50 -4.51 -5.69
C VAL A 60 -2.42 -5.48 -4.97
N VAL A 61 -1.96 -6.72 -4.85
CA VAL A 61 -2.48 -7.69 -3.89
C VAL A 61 -1.41 -7.92 -2.83
N LEU A 62 -1.70 -7.57 -1.57
CA LEU A 62 -0.81 -7.75 -0.44
C LEU A 62 -1.34 -8.89 0.44
N MET A 63 -0.57 -9.97 0.54
CA MET A 63 -0.92 -11.11 1.38
C MET A 63 -0.55 -10.83 2.84
N ASN A 64 -1.42 -11.25 3.76
CA ASN A 64 -1.17 -11.20 5.19
C ASN A 64 -0.31 -12.41 5.60
N SER A 65 0.94 -12.15 5.97
CA SER A 65 1.90 -13.17 6.42
C SER A 65 1.46 -13.92 7.69
N LYS A 66 0.52 -13.34 8.45
CA LYS A 66 0.02 -13.88 9.72
C LYS A 66 -1.32 -14.62 9.59
N ALA A 67 -1.89 -14.71 8.39
CA ALA A 67 -3.15 -15.39 8.19
C ALA A 67 -3.02 -16.89 8.50
N GLY A 68 -3.84 -17.37 9.44
CA GLY A 68 -3.98 -18.78 9.76
C GLY A 68 -4.94 -19.49 8.80
N PHE A 69 -4.92 -20.82 8.80
CA PHE A 69 -5.73 -21.65 7.90
C PHE A 69 -7.25 -21.40 7.99
N LEU A 70 -7.74 -20.99 9.16
CA LEU A 70 -9.17 -20.74 9.42
C LEU A 70 -9.58 -19.27 9.22
N ASP A 71 -8.64 -18.39 8.85
CA ASP A 71 -8.97 -16.99 8.63
C ASP A 71 -9.82 -16.82 7.36
N ALA A 72 -10.89 -16.04 7.47
CA ALA A 72 -11.76 -15.76 6.34
C ALA A 72 -11.09 -14.93 5.23
N PHE A 73 -10.04 -14.17 5.59
CA PHE A 73 -9.32 -13.28 4.71
C PHE A 73 -7.81 -13.48 4.89
N HIS A 74 -7.09 -13.55 3.78
CA HIS A 74 -5.66 -13.85 3.76
C HIS A 74 -4.82 -12.72 3.17
N GLY A 75 -5.45 -11.61 2.78
CA GLY A 75 -4.77 -10.48 2.18
C GLY A 75 -5.74 -9.36 1.84
N ILE A 76 -5.21 -8.38 1.11
CA ILE A 76 -5.97 -7.26 0.59
C ILE A 76 -5.57 -6.98 -0.86
N LYS A 77 -6.52 -6.53 -1.65
CA LYS A 77 -6.27 -5.78 -2.88
C LYS A 77 -6.44 -4.31 -2.56
N THR A 78 -5.51 -3.48 -3.02
CA THR A 78 -5.51 -2.05 -2.76
C THR A 78 -4.88 -1.30 -3.91
N ARG A 79 -5.29 -0.05 -4.10
CA ARG A 79 -4.59 0.91 -4.96
C ARG A 79 -3.50 1.59 -4.15
N ILE A 80 -2.27 1.61 -4.64
CA ILE A 80 -1.16 2.38 -4.10
C ILE A 80 -0.96 3.67 -4.90
N VAL A 81 -0.68 4.76 -4.20
CA VAL A 81 -0.22 6.03 -4.77
C VAL A 81 0.99 6.48 -3.97
N LEU A 82 2.13 6.62 -4.64
CA LEU A 82 3.35 7.17 -4.06
C LEU A 82 3.64 8.50 -4.74
N ASP A 83 3.67 9.58 -3.94
CA ASP A 83 4.12 10.90 -4.37
C ASP A 83 5.47 11.21 -3.70
N ALA A 84 6.48 11.54 -4.49
CA ALA A 84 7.84 11.83 -4.03
C ALA A 84 8.18 13.32 -4.19
N LYS A 85 8.95 13.82 -3.23
CA LYS A 85 9.69 15.09 -3.28
C LYS A 85 11.11 14.81 -2.80
N ASP A 86 12.02 15.76 -3.00
CA ASP A 86 13.36 15.62 -2.43
C ASP A 86 13.26 15.47 -0.91
N GLY A 87 13.96 14.46 -0.37
CA GLY A 87 14.01 14.21 1.06
C GLY A 87 12.83 13.41 1.65
N LYS A 88 11.75 13.16 0.89
CA LYS A 88 10.54 12.50 1.43
C LYS A 88 9.59 11.95 0.39
N TYR A 89 8.75 11.01 0.81
CA TYR A 89 7.61 10.56 0.02
C TYR A 89 6.36 10.42 0.87
N ARG A 90 5.21 10.46 0.20
CA ARG A 90 3.91 10.12 0.76
C ARG A 90 3.41 8.86 0.07
N LEU A 91 3.02 7.87 0.85
CA LEU A 91 2.38 6.65 0.39
C LEU A 91 0.92 6.66 0.86
N GLN A 92 0.00 6.64 -0.10
CA GLN A 92 -1.43 6.48 0.12
C GLN A 92 -1.88 5.12 -0.41
N MET A 93 -2.74 4.44 0.34
CA MET A 93 -3.32 3.17 -0.06
C MET A 93 -4.83 3.23 0.19
N SER A 94 -5.60 2.94 -0.86
CA SER A 94 -7.05 3.15 -0.91
C SER A 94 -7.75 2.04 -1.69
N ASN A 95 -9.09 2.03 -1.69
CA ASN A 95 -9.91 1.01 -2.33
C ASN A 95 -9.56 -0.40 -1.82
N VAL A 96 -9.42 -0.51 -0.50
CA VAL A 96 -9.04 -1.78 0.14
C VAL A 96 -10.21 -2.76 0.10
N VAL A 97 -9.94 -3.94 -0.45
CA VAL A 97 -10.86 -5.09 -0.47
C VAL A 97 -10.10 -6.31 0.02
N ALA A 98 -10.66 -7.07 0.96
CA ALA A 98 -10.04 -8.28 1.45
C ALA A 98 -10.04 -9.41 0.40
N THR A 99 -8.98 -10.21 0.39
CA THR A 99 -8.80 -11.32 -0.55
C THR A 99 -8.76 -12.68 0.16
N ASP A 100 -9.03 -13.73 -0.60
CA ASP A 100 -8.80 -15.11 -0.18
C ASP A 100 -7.30 -15.47 -0.24
N ARG A 101 -6.98 -16.75 0.03
CA ARG A 101 -5.61 -17.29 0.01
C ARG A 101 -4.93 -17.27 -1.37
N ASN A 102 -5.69 -17.11 -2.44
CA ASN A 102 -5.20 -17.05 -3.81
C ASN A 102 -5.07 -15.59 -4.29
N GLY A 103 -5.35 -14.61 -3.43
CA GLY A 103 -5.32 -13.19 -3.78
C GLY A 103 -6.55 -12.74 -4.58
N ILE A 104 -7.61 -13.55 -4.61
CA ILE A 104 -8.87 -13.21 -5.29
C ILE A 104 -9.74 -12.41 -4.32
N GLU A 105 -10.35 -11.33 -4.81
CA GLU A 105 -11.29 -10.52 -4.02
C GLU A 105 -12.39 -11.39 -3.41
N SER A 106 -12.57 -11.28 -2.10
CA SER A 106 -13.65 -11.99 -1.42
C SER A 106 -14.99 -11.31 -1.72
N PRO A 107 -16.08 -12.07 -1.97
CA PRO A 107 -17.43 -11.51 -2.09
C PRO A 107 -17.86 -10.69 -0.88
N TRP A 108 -17.25 -10.96 0.28
CA TRP A 108 -17.49 -10.29 1.57
C TRP A 108 -16.32 -9.39 1.98
N GLY A 109 -15.43 -9.06 1.04
CA GLY A 109 -14.17 -8.36 1.30
C GLY A 109 -14.28 -6.85 1.41
N LYS A 110 -15.48 -6.27 1.27
CA LYS A 110 -15.67 -4.82 1.44
C LYS A 110 -15.59 -4.42 2.90
N ILE A 111 -14.97 -3.27 3.15
CA ILE A 111 -14.84 -2.67 4.48
C ILE A 111 -16.12 -1.90 4.83
N GLU A 112 -17.16 -2.66 5.18
CA GLU A 112 -18.49 -2.13 5.51
C GLU A 112 -19.16 -2.98 6.61
N GLY A 113 -20.08 -2.39 7.36
CA GLY A 113 -20.84 -3.07 8.41
C GLY A 113 -19.98 -3.90 9.38
N ALA A 114 -20.38 -5.15 9.61
CA ALA A 114 -19.68 -6.07 10.51
C ALA A 114 -18.29 -6.50 9.99
N ASN A 115 -18.02 -6.41 8.68
CA ASN A 115 -16.74 -6.80 8.10
C ASN A 115 -15.65 -5.78 8.42
N ARG A 116 -16.01 -4.52 8.68
CA ARG A 116 -15.06 -3.45 9.05
C ARG A 116 -14.14 -3.86 10.19
N TYR A 117 -14.70 -4.39 11.28
CA TYR A 117 -13.94 -4.85 12.46
C TYR A 117 -12.98 -6.01 12.19
N ARG A 118 -13.19 -6.77 11.12
CA ARG A 118 -12.34 -7.92 10.74
C ARG A 118 -11.26 -7.51 9.76
N ILE A 119 -11.63 -6.68 8.78
CA ILE A 119 -10.77 -6.34 7.65
C ILE A 119 -9.86 -5.16 7.98
N GLU A 120 -10.34 -4.11 8.66
CA GLU A 120 -9.52 -2.92 8.91
C GLU A 120 -8.26 -3.19 9.72
N PRO A 121 -8.29 -3.93 10.86
CA PRO A 121 -7.07 -4.18 11.63
C PRO A 121 -6.04 -4.99 10.83
N MET A 122 -6.52 -5.98 10.07
CA MET A 122 -5.69 -6.76 9.16
C MET A 122 -5.08 -5.88 8.06
N ALA A 123 -5.92 -5.10 7.36
CA ALA A 123 -5.50 -4.19 6.32
C ALA A 123 -4.46 -3.21 6.86
N GLN A 124 -4.72 -2.59 8.01
CA GLN A 124 -3.78 -1.66 8.63
C GLN A 124 -2.44 -2.33 8.96
N SER A 125 -2.43 -3.56 9.48
CA SER A 125 -1.20 -4.32 9.70
C SER A 125 -0.43 -4.56 8.39
N VAL A 126 -1.11 -5.06 7.35
CA VAL A 126 -0.49 -5.39 6.05
C VAL A 126 0.06 -4.14 5.36
N LEU A 127 -0.70 -3.04 5.38
CA LEU A 127 -0.31 -1.76 4.80
C LEU A 127 0.87 -1.13 5.57
N CYS A 128 0.88 -1.22 6.90
CA CYS A 128 2.02 -0.82 7.72
C CYS A 128 3.28 -1.64 7.39
N GLU A 129 3.15 -2.96 7.24
CA GLU A 129 4.26 -3.84 6.89
C GLU A 129 4.86 -3.46 5.53
N PHE A 130 4.02 -3.34 4.49
CA PHE A 130 4.45 -2.89 3.17
C PHE A 130 5.17 -1.53 3.21
N SER A 131 4.59 -0.55 3.92
CA SER A 131 5.21 0.78 4.08
C SER A 131 6.57 0.71 4.78
N ASN A 132 6.71 -0.12 5.81
CA ASN A 132 7.97 -0.30 6.53
C ASN A 132 9.03 -0.99 5.68
N GLU A 133 8.65 -1.97 4.87
CA GLU A 133 9.57 -2.64 3.95
C GLU A 133 10.10 -1.68 2.89
N LEU A 134 9.23 -0.87 2.27
CA LEU A 134 9.64 0.15 1.31
C LEU A 134 10.65 1.13 1.95
N LEU A 135 10.34 1.64 3.14
CA LEU A 135 11.24 2.54 3.86
C LEU A 135 12.60 1.89 4.13
N LYS A 136 12.61 0.63 4.59
CA LYS A 136 13.84 -0.12 4.85
C LYS A 136 14.65 -0.32 3.57
N TYR A 137 13.99 -0.65 2.46
CA TYR A 137 14.63 -0.82 1.17
C TYR A 137 15.31 0.46 0.70
N LEU A 138 14.59 1.58 0.71
CA LEU A 138 15.14 2.89 0.30
C LEU A 138 16.35 3.29 1.16
N LYS A 139 16.27 3.10 2.48
CA LYS A 139 17.39 3.37 3.39
C LYS A 139 18.61 2.47 3.11
N LYS A 140 18.38 1.18 2.82
CA LYS A 140 19.44 0.23 2.47
C LYS A 140 20.14 0.62 1.17
N VAL A 141 19.37 0.95 0.13
CA VAL A 141 19.94 1.39 -1.16
C VAL A 141 20.79 2.65 -0.97
N LYS A 142 20.29 3.64 -0.22
CA LYS A 142 21.04 4.87 0.06
C LYS A 142 22.35 4.59 0.82
N ALA A 143 22.31 3.72 1.83
CA ALA A 143 23.51 3.35 2.58
C ALA A 143 24.57 2.68 1.68
N ASN A 144 24.14 1.79 0.77
CA ASN A 144 25.04 1.10 -0.15
C ASN A 144 25.62 2.01 -1.24
N ALA A 145 24.94 3.09 -1.61
CA ALA A 145 25.42 4.06 -2.59
C ALA A 145 26.49 5.03 -2.03
N ASN A 146 26.62 5.10 -0.70
CA ASN A 146 27.59 5.95 -0.02
C ASN A 146 28.91 5.21 0.32
N TRP A 147 29.07 3.97 -0.16
CA TRP A 147 30.30 3.18 -0.04
C TRP A 147 31.17 3.37 -1.29
#